data_AF-A0A4Q0XHA3-F1
#
_entry.id   AF-A0A4Q0XHA3-F1
#
_cell.length_a   1.000
_cell.length_b   1.000
_cell.length_c   1.000
_cell.angle_alpha   90.00
_cell.angle_beta   90.00
_cell.angle_gamma   90.00
#
_symmetry.space_group_name_H-M   'P 1'
#
loop_
_entity.id
_entity.type
_entity.pdbx_description
1 polymer ?
#
loop_
_entity_poly.entity_id
_entity_poly.type
_entity_poly.pdbx_seq_one_letter_code
_entity_poly.pdbx_strand_id
1 'polypeptide(L)'
;MANIFSVIFMLYFFGILFNAVGHLGLSSKLSESCFTGAYLLMIFVLLGKLKDVKLERFVSWYLAVVFFISTYLLYLLFTGLKDSFQDNVILTLMVSKGVALLVMAFLAFAIYLSKETAQSIIFLIVVCCFVFSDVLGFITTSYIQFWLFEAVQRIFQSLGLILACIYVFNHQQAETNTNGRKVFKSISRSNQMSVQS
;
A
#
# COMPACT_ATOMS: atom_id res chain seq x y z
N MET A 1 16.07 1.42 3.26
CA MET A 1 14.60 1.58 3.29
C MET A 1 14.14 3.01 3.04
N ALA A 2 14.78 4.05 3.60
CA ALA A 2 14.38 5.46 3.40
C ALA A 2 14.28 5.89 1.92
N ASN A 3 15.25 5.52 1.07
CA ASN A 3 15.22 5.87 -0.37
C ASN A 3 14.02 5.26 -1.10
N ILE A 4 13.60 4.04 -0.75
CA ILE A 4 12.48 3.36 -1.41
C ILE A 4 11.15 4.06 -1.05
N PHE A 5 10.96 4.42 0.22
CA PHE A 5 9.78 5.16 0.65
C PHE A 5 9.70 6.57 0.05
N SER A 6 10.85 7.25 -0.11
CA SER A 6 10.90 8.54 -0.81
C SER A 6 10.50 8.41 -2.28
N VAL A 7 10.93 7.35 -2.96
CA VAL A 7 10.53 7.08 -4.35
C VAL A 7 9.04 6.78 -4.46
N ILE A 8 8.47 6.00 -3.52
CA ILE A 8 7.02 5.74 -3.46
C ILE A 8 6.24 7.05 -3.29
N PHE A 9 6.68 7.93 -2.39
CA PHE A 9 6.06 9.23 -2.17
C PHE A 9 6.12 10.11 -3.42
N MET A 10 7.28 10.16 -4.10
CA MET A 10 7.42 10.92 -5.34
C MET A 10 6.52 10.39 -6.46
N LEU A 11 6.43 9.08 -6.66
CA LEU A 11 5.53 8.48 -7.65
C LEU A 11 4.07 8.82 -7.37
N TYR A 12 3.66 8.78 -6.10
CA TYR A 12 2.31 9.18 -5.69
C TYR A 12 2.04 10.66 -5.99
N PHE A 13 2.98 11.52 -5.64
CA PHE A 13 2.87 12.96 -5.89
C PHE A 13 2.76 13.27 -7.38
N PHE A 14 3.58 12.61 -8.21
CA PHE A 14 3.56 12.76 -9.66
C PHE A 14 2.25 12.25 -10.27
N GLY A 15 1.72 11.14 -9.75
CA GLY A 15 0.39 10.62 -10.12
C GLY A 15 -0.72 11.64 -9.85
N ILE A 16 -0.71 12.29 -8.68
CA ILE A 16 -1.68 13.34 -8.32
C ILE A 16 -1.54 14.54 -9.26
N LEU A 17 -0.31 14.97 -9.55
CA LEU A 17 -0.04 16.12 -10.39
C LEU A 17 -0.53 15.91 -11.83
N PHE A 18 -0.29 14.71 -12.38
CA PHE A 18 -0.80 14.35 -13.70
C PHE A 18 -2.31 14.17 -13.78
N ASN A 19 -2.94 13.71 -12.70
CA ASN A 19 -4.39 13.65 -12.62
C ASN A 19 -5.02 15.06 -12.62
N ALA A 20 -4.41 16.00 -11.89
CA ALA A 20 -4.87 17.38 -11.81
C ALA A 20 -4.74 18.15 -13.14
N VAL A 21 -3.74 17.81 -13.96
CA VAL A 21 -3.46 18.43 -15.27
C VAL A 21 -4.26 17.75 -16.41
N GLY A 22 -5.26 16.92 -16.08
CA GLY A 22 -5.97 15.94 -16.92
C GLY A 22 -6.67 16.38 -18.21
N HIS A 23 -6.34 17.53 -18.79
CA HIS A 23 -6.87 17.99 -20.08
C HIS A 23 -6.25 17.25 -21.29
N LEU A 24 -5.18 16.47 -21.10
CA LEU A 24 -4.53 15.65 -22.14
C LEU A 24 -4.72 14.15 -21.87
N GLY A 25 -5.17 13.38 -22.87
CA GLY A 25 -5.32 11.91 -22.76
C GLY A 25 -4.01 11.14 -22.50
N LEU A 26 -2.86 11.78 -22.67
CA LEU A 26 -1.55 11.24 -22.32
C LEU A 26 -1.24 11.42 -20.82
N SER A 27 -1.77 12.50 -20.21
CA SER A 27 -1.62 12.80 -18.78
C SER A 27 -2.36 11.80 -17.90
N SER A 28 -3.57 11.37 -18.31
CA SER A 28 -4.33 10.35 -17.59
C SER A 28 -3.62 8.98 -17.60
N LYS A 29 -3.07 8.57 -18.75
CA LYS A 29 -2.28 7.33 -18.88
C LYS A 29 -1.03 7.34 -18.01
N LEU A 30 -0.33 8.47 -17.96
CA LEU A 30 0.84 8.66 -17.09
C LEU A 30 0.48 8.61 -15.60
N SER A 31 -0.63 9.25 -15.21
CA SER A 31 -1.10 9.24 -13.83
C SER A 31 -1.37 7.81 -13.33
N GLU A 32 -2.14 7.03 -14.09
CA GLU A 32 -2.46 5.64 -13.74
C GLU A 32 -1.20 4.76 -13.68
N SER A 33 -0.22 5.00 -14.55
CA SER A 33 1.08 4.30 -14.52
C SER A 33 1.88 4.63 -13.26
N CYS A 34 1.94 5.91 -12.87
CA CYS A 34 2.61 6.35 -11.64
C CYS A 34 1.98 5.73 -10.39
N PHE A 35 0.65 5.68 -10.30
CA PHE A 35 -0.04 5.00 -9.20
C PHE A 35 0.24 3.50 -9.18
N THR A 36 0.17 2.84 -10.33
CA THR A 36 0.47 1.41 -10.44
C THR A 36 1.91 1.10 -10.01
N GLY A 37 2.87 1.92 -10.45
CA GLY A 37 4.28 1.80 -10.05
C GLY A 37 4.49 2.00 -8.54
N ALA A 38 3.81 2.98 -7.93
CA ALA A 38 3.85 3.19 -6.49
C ALA A 38 3.31 1.96 -5.72
N TYR A 39 2.22 1.37 -6.20
CA TYR A 39 1.65 0.16 -5.60
C TYR A 39 2.57 -1.05 -5.72
N LEU A 40 3.22 -1.25 -6.87
CA LEU A 40 4.19 -2.32 -7.07
C LEU A 40 5.40 -2.19 -6.12
N LEU A 41 5.91 -0.98 -5.92
CA LEU A 41 7.00 -0.74 -4.97
C LEU A 41 6.57 -1.00 -3.52
N MET A 42 5.35 -0.61 -3.14
CA MET A 42 4.79 -0.97 -1.83
C MET A 42 4.72 -2.49 -1.64
N ILE A 43 4.23 -3.23 -2.64
CA ILE A 43 4.20 -4.70 -2.64
C ILE A 43 5.62 -5.27 -2.47
N PHE A 44 6.61 -4.73 -3.16
CA PHE A 44 8.00 -5.17 -3.02
C PHE A 44 8.53 -4.99 -1.59
N VAL A 45 8.23 -3.86 -0.95
CA VAL A 45 8.59 -3.59 0.45
C VAL A 45 7.88 -4.58 1.40
N LEU A 46 6.61 -4.89 1.13
CA LEU A 46 5.80 -5.87 1.86
C LEU A 46 6.38 -7.29 1.78
N LEU A 47 6.76 -7.74 0.58
CA LEU A 47 7.40 -9.04 0.35
C LEU A 47 8.70 -9.19 1.16
N GLY A 48 9.50 -8.13 1.24
CA GLY A 48 10.71 -8.12 2.06
C GLY A 48 10.44 -8.36 3.55
N LYS A 49 9.30 -7.88 4.07
CA LYS A 49 8.89 -8.09 5.47
C LYS A 49 8.19 -9.42 5.73
N LEU A 50 7.65 -10.05 4.68
CA LEU A 50 6.95 -11.33 4.78
C LEU A 50 7.90 -12.51 5.06
N LYS A 51 9.20 -12.36 4.77
CA LYS A 51 10.19 -13.43 4.99
C LYS A 51 10.30 -13.88 6.47
N ASP A 52 9.97 -13.00 7.42
CA ASP A 52 10.02 -13.26 8.87
C ASP A 52 8.63 -13.56 9.49
N VAL A 53 7.63 -13.92 8.67
CA VAL A 53 6.24 -14.09 9.08
C VAL A 53 5.92 -15.59 9.18
N LYS A 54 5.63 -16.08 10.39
CA LYS A 54 5.08 -17.41 10.61
C LYS A 54 3.56 -17.29 10.53
N LEU A 55 2.97 -17.72 9.42
CA LEU A 55 1.52 -17.81 9.26
C LEU A 55 1.03 -19.15 9.80
N GLU A 56 0.02 -19.12 10.67
CA GLU A 56 -0.69 -20.33 11.08
C GLU A 56 -1.50 -20.92 9.92
N ARG A 57 -1.54 -22.25 9.82
CA ARG A 57 -2.13 -22.97 8.69
C ARG A 57 -3.63 -22.68 8.50
N PHE A 58 -4.37 -22.51 9.60
CA PHE A 58 -5.79 -22.16 9.57
C PHE A 58 -6.04 -20.75 9.04
N VAL A 59 -5.24 -19.80 9.51
CA VAL A 59 -5.32 -18.39 9.09
C VAL A 59 -4.98 -18.24 7.61
N SER A 60 -3.96 -18.96 7.12
CA SER A 60 -3.61 -18.97 5.70
C SER A 60 -4.74 -19.50 4.82
N TRP A 61 -5.52 -20.46 5.30
CA TRP A 61 -6.65 -21.00 4.54
C TRP A 61 -7.78 -19.99 4.40
N TYR A 62 -8.15 -19.31 5.49
CA TYR A 62 -9.15 -18.24 5.47
C TYR A 62 -8.75 -17.14 4.49
N LEU A 63 -7.48 -16.73 4.53
CA LEU A 63 -6.95 -15.70 3.66
C LEU A 63 -7.05 -16.11 2.19
N ALA A 64 -6.72 -17.36 1.85
CA ALA A 64 -6.83 -17.89 0.49
C ALA A 64 -8.28 -17.85 -0.02
N VAL A 65 -9.26 -18.23 0.81
CA VAL A 65 -10.68 -18.17 0.44
C VAL A 65 -11.12 -16.74 0.15
N VAL A 66 -10.78 -15.79 1.03
CA VAL A 66 -11.09 -14.36 0.82
C VAL A 66 -10.44 -13.83 -0.46
N PHE A 67 -9.21 -14.25 -0.75
CA PHE A 67 -8.52 -13.90 -1.99
C PHE A 67 -9.27 -14.39 -3.23
N PHE A 68 -9.66 -15.67 -3.28
CA PHE A 68 -10.40 -16.23 -4.41
C PHE A 68 -11.74 -15.51 -4.64
N ILE A 69 -12.50 -15.26 -3.57
CA ILE A 69 -13.76 -14.51 -3.65
C ILE A 69 -13.51 -13.10 -4.20
N SER A 70 -12.47 -12.42 -3.70
CA SER A 70 -12.13 -11.06 -4.11
C SER A 70 -11.67 -10.99 -5.57
N THR A 71 -10.86 -11.96 -6.03
CA THR A 71 -10.45 -12.08 -7.44
C THR A 71 -11.65 -12.36 -8.34
N TYR A 72 -12.59 -13.21 -7.90
CA TYR A 72 -13.81 -13.47 -8.66
C TYR A 72 -14.69 -12.22 -8.80
N LEU A 73 -14.87 -11.46 -7.72
CA LEU A 73 -15.59 -10.18 -7.77
C LEU A 73 -14.91 -9.17 -8.71
N LEU A 74 -13.57 -9.10 -8.69
CA LEU A 74 -12.82 -8.26 -9.62
C LEU A 74 -13.02 -8.68 -11.09
N TYR A 75 -13.04 -9.98 -11.36
CA TYR A 75 -13.33 -10.50 -12.70
C TYR A 75 -14.75 -10.16 -13.17
N LEU A 76 -15.74 -10.26 -12.28
CA LEU A 76 -17.13 -9.90 -12.59
C LEU A 76 -17.24 -8.40 -12.93
N LEU A 77 -16.57 -7.56 -12.14
CA LEU A 77 -16.49 -6.12 -12.37
C LEU A 77 -15.81 -5.81 -13.70
N PHE A 78 -14.68 -6.45 -14.01
CA PHE A 78 -14.01 -6.31 -15.30
C PHE A 78 -14.92 -6.67 -16.49
N THR A 79 -15.64 -7.79 -16.39
CA THR A 79 -16.54 -8.26 -17.45
C THR A 79 -17.66 -7.26 -17.69
N GLY A 80 -18.22 -6.66 -16.63
CA GLY A 80 -19.25 -5.63 -16.77
C GLY A 80 -18.77 -4.30 -17.35
N LEU A 81 -17.45 -4.06 -17.39
CA LEU A 81 -16.87 -2.78 -17.80
C LEU A 81 -16.15 -2.82 -19.14
N LYS A 82 -15.72 -4.00 -19.58
CA LYS A 82 -14.94 -4.17 -20.81
C LYS A 82 -15.62 -3.51 -22.03
N ASP A 83 -16.95 -3.52 -22.06
CA ASP A 83 -17.73 -2.98 -23.18
C ASP A 83 -17.96 -1.45 -23.10
N SER A 84 -17.69 -0.83 -21.94
CA SER A 84 -17.90 0.61 -21.72
C SER A 84 -16.69 1.48 -22.05
N PHE A 85 -15.49 0.89 -22.19
CA PHE A 85 -14.25 1.63 -22.45
C PHE A 85 -13.80 1.48 -23.91
N GLN A 86 -13.67 2.61 -24.63
CA GLN A 86 -13.12 2.65 -26.00
C GLN A 86 -11.59 2.52 -26.06
N ASP A 87 -10.87 2.81 -24.96
CA ASP A 87 -9.40 2.89 -24.95
C ASP A 87 -8.77 1.72 -24.15
N ASN A 88 -8.31 0.70 -24.87
CA ASN A 88 -7.79 -0.57 -24.33
C ASN A 88 -6.62 -0.37 -23.34
N VAL A 89 -5.84 0.69 -23.51
CA VAL A 89 -4.66 0.97 -22.67
C VAL A 89 -5.09 1.41 -21.27
N ILE A 90 -6.06 2.32 -21.16
CA ILE A 90 -6.55 2.81 -19.86
C ILE A 90 -7.24 1.69 -19.09
N LEU A 91 -8.03 0.87 -19.80
CA LEU A 91 -8.67 -0.31 -19.21
C LEU A 91 -7.64 -1.27 -18.63
N THR A 92 -6.58 -1.59 -19.37
CA THR A 92 -5.52 -2.51 -18.91
C THR A 92 -4.78 -1.95 -17.69
N LEU A 93 -4.47 -0.65 -17.69
CA LEU A 93 -3.82 0.01 -16.55
C LEU A 93 -4.73 -0.02 -15.31
N MET A 94 -6.01 0.30 -15.46
CA MET A 94 -6.97 0.28 -14.37
C MET A 94 -7.13 -1.12 -13.77
N VAL A 95 -7.21 -2.16 -14.61
CA VAL A 95 -7.25 -3.56 -14.15
C VAL A 95 -5.96 -3.94 -13.41
N SER A 96 -4.80 -3.58 -13.97
CA SER A 96 -3.50 -3.88 -13.36
C SER A 96 -3.34 -3.22 -11.98
N LYS A 97 -3.81 -1.98 -11.85
CA LYS A 97 -3.86 -1.24 -10.59
C LYS A 97 -4.77 -1.93 -9.57
N GLY A 98 -5.95 -2.36 -9.99
CA GLY A 98 -6.89 -3.10 -9.13
C GLY A 98 -6.31 -4.43 -8.64
N VAL A 99 -5.62 -5.19 -9.50
CA VAL A 99 -4.92 -6.42 -9.11
C VAL A 99 -3.78 -6.11 -8.12
N ALA A 100 -2.99 -5.06 -8.36
CA ALA A 100 -1.92 -4.66 -7.45
C ALA A 100 -2.47 -4.29 -6.05
N LEU A 101 -3.57 -3.52 -5.99
CA LEU A 101 -4.24 -3.17 -4.74
C LEU A 101 -4.77 -4.41 -4.01
N LEU A 102 -5.35 -5.37 -4.73
CA LEU A 102 -5.84 -6.63 -4.15
C LEU A 102 -4.69 -7.45 -3.54
N VAL A 103 -3.56 -7.57 -4.25
CA VAL A 103 -2.35 -8.24 -3.73
C VAL A 103 -1.80 -7.49 -2.50
N MET A 104 -1.78 -6.16 -2.54
CA MET A 104 -1.32 -5.35 -1.41
C MET A 104 -2.20 -5.53 -0.18
N ALA A 105 -3.53 -5.53 -0.34
CA ALA A 105 -4.49 -5.77 0.72
C ALA A 105 -4.28 -7.15 1.36
N PHE A 106 -4.12 -8.18 0.53
CA PHE A 106 -3.85 -9.53 1.00
C PHE A 106 -2.55 -9.62 1.81
N LEU A 107 -1.45 -9.03 1.30
CA LEU A 107 -0.18 -9.00 2.00
C LEU A 107 -0.28 -8.23 3.32
N ALA A 108 -1.01 -7.10 3.34
CA ALA A 108 -1.22 -6.32 4.55
C ALA A 108 -1.96 -7.12 5.63
N PHE A 109 -3.03 -7.83 5.25
CA PHE A 109 -3.76 -8.73 6.15
C PHE A 109 -2.90 -9.90 6.65
N ALA A 110 -2.09 -10.51 5.77
CA ALA A 110 -1.18 -11.59 6.16
C ALA A 110 -0.16 -11.12 7.21
N ILE A 111 0.43 -9.93 7.03
CA ILE A 111 1.40 -9.38 7.99
C ILE A 111 0.68 -9.05 9.31
N TYR A 112 -0.52 -8.47 9.26
CA TYR A 112 -1.32 -8.15 10.44
C TYR A 112 -1.60 -9.39 11.30
N LEU A 113 -2.04 -10.47 10.68
CA LEU A 113 -2.38 -11.71 11.40
C LEU A 113 -1.15 -12.43 11.94
N SER A 114 0.03 -12.26 11.34
CA SER A 114 1.25 -12.90 11.86
C SER A 114 1.96 -12.07 12.93
N LYS A 115 1.87 -10.74 12.85
CA LYS A 115 2.54 -9.82 13.75
C LYS A 115 1.50 -8.83 14.27
N GLU A 116 0.82 -9.20 15.35
CA GLU A 116 -0.13 -8.36 16.12
C GLU A 116 0.57 -7.17 16.79
N THR A 117 1.26 -6.37 15.99
CA THR A 117 2.03 -5.20 16.40
C THR A 117 1.30 -3.95 15.94
N ALA A 118 1.38 -2.88 16.74
CA ALA A 118 0.81 -1.58 16.37
C ALA A 118 1.27 -1.11 14.97
N GLN A 119 2.50 -1.44 14.59
CA GLN A 119 3.04 -1.12 13.27
C GLN A 119 2.30 -1.84 12.14
N SER A 120 1.92 -3.11 12.33
CA SER A 120 1.16 -3.85 11.32
C SER A 120 -0.29 -3.40 11.22
N ILE A 121 -0.89 -2.96 12.32
CA ILE A 121 -2.25 -2.39 12.33
C ILE A 121 -2.27 -1.08 11.53
N ILE A 122 -1.34 -0.17 11.81
CA ILE A 122 -1.24 1.10 11.06
C ILE A 122 -1.06 0.82 9.57
N PHE A 123 -0.23 -0.17 9.23
CA PHE A 123 -0.02 -0.56 7.84
C PHE A 123 -1.29 -1.08 7.16
N LEU A 124 -2.05 -1.95 7.83
CA LEU A 124 -3.33 -2.45 7.34
C LEU A 124 -4.30 -1.30 7.07
N ILE A 125 -4.39 -0.34 7.99
CA ILE A 125 -5.26 0.84 7.83
C ILE A 125 -4.84 1.66 6.61
N VAL A 126 -3.53 1.89 6.39
CA VAL A 126 -3.02 2.58 5.19
C VAL A 126 -3.50 1.91 3.91
N VAL A 127 -3.34 0.59 3.81
CA VAL A 127 -3.73 -0.16 2.62
C VAL A 127 -5.25 -0.14 2.44
N CYS A 128 -6.02 -0.28 3.51
CA CYS A 128 -7.48 -0.12 3.47
C CYS A 128 -7.88 1.26 2.95
N CYS A 129 -7.25 2.34 3.41
CA CYS A 129 -7.52 3.69 2.92
C CYS A 129 -7.29 3.82 1.41
N PHE A 130 -6.21 3.23 0.88
CA PHE A 130 -5.94 3.24 -0.56
C PHE A 130 -6.94 2.40 -1.36
N VAL A 131 -7.29 1.21 -0.88
CA VAL A 131 -8.29 0.35 -1.52
C VAL A 131 -9.65 1.04 -1.57
N PHE A 132 -10.12 1.60 -0.45
CA PHE A 132 -11.40 2.32 -0.41
C PHE A 132 -11.40 3.56 -1.29
N SER A 133 -10.31 4.33 -1.30
CA SER A 133 -10.17 5.48 -2.18
C SER A 133 -10.26 5.08 -3.66
N ASP A 134 -9.57 4.02 -4.07
CA ASP A 134 -9.57 3.57 -5.47
C ASP A 134 -10.94 3.04 -5.91
N VAL A 135 -11.62 2.27 -5.05
CA VAL A 135 -12.99 1.80 -5.30
C VAL A 135 -13.98 2.97 -5.42
N LEU A 136 -13.88 3.96 -4.54
CA LEU A 136 -14.70 5.17 -4.60
C LEU A 136 -14.43 5.97 -5.88
N GLY A 137 -13.16 6.11 -6.27
CA GLY A 137 -12.79 6.75 -7.53
C GLY A 137 -13.36 6.01 -8.73
N PHE A 138 -13.24 4.70 -8.74
CA PHE A 138 -13.80 3.84 -9.77
C PHE A 138 -15.32 4.03 -9.91
N ILE A 139 -16.06 4.04 -8.80
CA ILE A 139 -17.52 4.27 -8.78
C ILE A 139 -17.87 5.68 -9.26
N THR A 140 -17.10 6.69 -8.82
CA THR A 140 -17.36 8.09 -9.15
C THR A 140 -17.14 8.37 -10.63
N THR A 141 -16.10 7.79 -11.22
CA THR A 141 -15.79 7.95 -12.64
C THR A 141 -16.71 7.14 -13.54
N SER A 142 -17.14 5.95 -13.10
CA SER A 142 -17.87 5.00 -13.98
C SER A 142 -19.40 5.06 -13.84
N TYR A 143 -19.94 5.46 -12.68
CA TYR A 143 -21.38 5.34 -12.39
C TYR A 143 -22.01 6.63 -11.89
N ILE A 144 -21.45 7.27 -10.87
CA ILE A 144 -22.11 8.38 -10.16
C ILE A 144 -21.12 9.55 -10.04
N GLN A 145 -21.16 10.45 -11.01
CA GLN A 145 -20.34 11.66 -10.99
C GLN A 145 -20.95 12.70 -10.04
N PHE A 146 -20.79 12.45 -8.74
CA PHE A 146 -21.29 13.32 -7.69
C PHE A 146 -20.14 13.83 -6.82
N TRP A 147 -20.08 15.16 -6.66
CA TRP A 147 -18.93 15.85 -6.06
C TRP A 147 -18.59 15.38 -4.64
N LEU A 148 -19.59 14.94 -3.86
CA LEU A 148 -19.36 14.41 -2.51
C LEU A 148 -18.52 13.13 -2.54
N PHE A 149 -18.76 12.23 -3.49
CA PHE A 149 -17.99 10.98 -3.60
C PHE A 149 -16.54 11.27 -4.02
N GLU A 150 -16.34 12.24 -4.91
CA GLU A 150 -15.00 12.70 -5.27
C GLU A 150 -14.25 13.32 -4.08
N ALA A 151 -14.94 14.13 -3.26
CA ALA A 151 -14.36 14.70 -2.05
C ALA A 151 -13.96 13.60 -1.04
N VAL A 152 -14.84 12.62 -0.81
CA VAL A 152 -14.57 11.48 0.09
C VAL A 152 -13.40 10.65 -0.43
N GLN A 153 -13.34 10.36 -1.74
CA GLN A 153 -12.20 9.70 -2.37
C GLN A 153 -10.88 10.42 -2.05
N ARG A 154 -10.82 11.74 -2.27
CA ARG A 154 -9.62 12.56 -2.03
C ARG A 154 -9.23 12.59 -0.55
N ILE A 155 -10.21 12.59 0.37
CA ILE A 155 -9.96 12.49 1.81
C ILE A 155 -9.33 11.15 2.15
N PHE A 156 -9.88 10.03 1.68
CA PHE A 156 -9.28 8.71 1.92
C PHE A 156 -7.88 8.58 1.35
N GLN A 157 -7.62 9.16 0.18
CA GLN A 157 -6.31 9.13 -0.45
C GLN A 157 -5.28 9.94 0.34
N SER A 158 -5.64 11.15 0.78
CA SER A 158 -4.75 11.99 1.59
C SER A 158 -4.52 11.39 2.99
N LEU A 159 -5.56 10.84 3.61
CA LEU A 159 -5.47 10.15 4.90
C LEU A 159 -4.54 8.93 4.81
N GLY A 160 -4.70 8.10 3.76
CA GLY A 160 -3.82 6.94 3.52
C GLY A 160 -2.35 7.36 3.37
N LEU A 161 -2.08 8.47 2.67
CA LEU A 161 -0.74 9.00 2.48
C LEU A 161 -0.12 9.55 3.77
N ILE A 162 -0.91 10.27 4.57
CA ILE A 162 -0.49 10.77 5.89
C ILE A 162 -0.16 9.60 6.83
N LEU A 163 -1.02 8.59 6.89
CA LEU A 163 -0.76 7.41 7.71
C LEU A 163 0.46 6.62 7.21
N ALA A 164 0.70 6.57 5.89
CA ALA A 164 1.90 5.96 5.34
C ALA A 164 3.17 6.69 5.81
N CYS A 165 3.15 8.02 5.85
CA CYS A 165 4.25 8.81 6.42
C CYS A 165 4.46 8.53 7.92
N ILE A 166 3.38 8.48 8.69
CA ILE A 166 3.43 8.14 10.13
C ILE A 166 4.01 6.74 10.34
N TYR A 167 3.61 5.77 9.51
CA TYR A 167 4.14 4.40 9.54
C TYR A 167 5.65 4.39 9.33
N VAL A 168 6.15 5.11 8.32
CA VAL A 168 7.60 5.19 8.02
C VAL A 168 8.36 5.84 9.17
N PHE A 169 7.84 6.95 9.70
CA PHE A 169 8.48 7.68 10.79
C PHE A 169 8.57 6.84 12.07
N ASN A 170 7.48 6.19 12.46
CA ASN A 170 7.46 5.28 13.60
C ASN A 170 8.42 4.10 13.41
N HIS A 171 8.53 3.58 12.19
CA HIS A 171 9.47 2.50 11.90
C HIS A 171 10.93 2.94 12.06
N GLN A 172 11.29 4.12 11.54
CA GLN A 172 12.63 4.68 11.67
C GLN A 172 13.00 4.99 13.13
N GLN A 173 12.06 5.49 13.93
CA GLN A 173 12.29 5.71 15.35
C GLN A 173 12.49 4.41 16.13
N ALA A 174 11.74 3.35 15.80
CA ALA A 174 11.89 2.05 16.43
C ALA A 174 13.26 1.42 16.13
N GLU A 175 13.76 1.55 14.89
CA GLU A 175 15.11 1.09 14.51
C GLU A 175 16.22 1.92 15.18
N THR A 176 16.04 3.23 15.30
CA THR A 176 17.01 4.12 15.95
C THR A 176 17.15 3.82 17.44
N ASN A 177 16.02 3.61 18.14
CA ASN A 177 16.01 3.26 19.57
C ASN A 177 16.60 1.87 19.86
N THR A 178 16.34 0.89 18.99
CA THR A 178 16.93 -0.45 19.13
C THR A 178 18.43 -0.45 18.86
N ASN A 179 18.90 0.34 17.89
CA ASN A 179 20.33 0.47 17.64
C ASN A 179 21.06 1.18 18.80
N GLY A 180 20.48 2.24 19.36
CA GLY A 180 20.99 2.91 20.56
C GLY A 180 21.11 1.98 21.77
N ARG A 181 20.11 1.12 22.02
CA ARG A 181 20.17 0.08 23.07
C ARG A 181 21.24 -0.99 22.80
N LYS A 182 21.45 -1.42 21.55
CA LYS A 182 22.49 -2.39 21.20
C LYS A 182 23.89 -1.81 21.40
N VAL A 183 24.11 -0.56 21.00
CA VAL A 183 25.36 0.16 21.23
C VAL A 183 25.63 0.31 22.73
N PHE A 184 24.64 0.77 23.50
CA PHE A 184 24.78 0.89 24.96
C PHE A 184 25.08 -0.46 25.64
N LYS A 185 24.42 -1.55 25.21
CA LYS A 185 24.67 -2.90 25.73
C LYS A 185 26.08 -3.42 25.38
N SER A 186 26.62 -3.04 24.22
CA SER A 186 27.99 -3.39 23.83
C SER A 186 29.04 -2.66 24.65
N ILE A 187 28.82 -1.37 24.94
CA ILE A 187 29.72 -0.54 25.77
C ILE A 187 29.71 -1.05 27.22
N SER A 188 28.54 -1.39 27.76
CA SER A 188 28.43 -1.95 29.11
C SER A 188 29.15 -3.31 29.23
N ARG A 189 29.10 -4.17 28.22
CA ARG A 189 29.86 -5.43 28.18
C ARG A 189 31.37 -5.22 28.08
N SER A 190 31.82 -4.24 27.30
CA SER A 190 33.24 -3.87 27.21
C SER A 190 33.79 -3.43 28.56
N ASN A 191 33.05 -2.57 29.28
CA ASN A 191 33.50 -2.06 30.58
C ASN A 191 33.49 -3.13 31.68
N GLN A 192 32.68 -4.19 31.58
CA GLN A 192 32.75 -5.30 32.53
C GLN A 192 33.98 -6.20 32.32
N MET A 193 34.50 -6.31 31.10
CA MET A 193 35.72 -7.10 30.84
C MET A 193 37.01 -6.37 31.25
N SER A 194 37.02 -5.03 31.28
CA SER A 194 38.19 -4.25 31.67
C SER A 194 38.33 -4.03 33.19
N VAL A 195 37.32 -4.40 33.99
CA VAL A 195 37.34 -4.23 35.46
C VAL A 195 37.72 -5.54 36.17
N GLN A 196 37.84 -6.66 35.44
CA GLN A 196 38.26 -7.96 35.96
C GLN A 196 39.74 -8.31 35.72
N SER A 197 40.54 -7.36 35.21
CA SER A 197 41.99 -7.52 34.97
C SER A 197 42.84 -6.80 36.01
#